data_AF-A0A7J9GWE5-F1
#
_entry.id   AF-A0A7J9GWE5-F1
#
_cell.length_a   1.000
_cell.length_b   1.000
_cell.length_c   1.000
_cell.angle_alpha   90.00
_cell.angle_beta   90.00
_cell.angle_gamma   90.00
#
_symmetry.space_group_name_H-M   'P 1'
#
loop_
_entity.id
_entity.type
_entity.pdbx_description
1 polymer ?
#
loop_
_entity_poly.entity_id
_entity_poly.type
_entity_poly.pdbx_seq_one_letter_code
_entity_poly.pdbx_strand_id
1 'polypeptide(L)'
;MNKLWVRMQHQGPAREKEKREKERSELRDLVGKNLHVLSQIEGIDLDMYKETVLPRVLEQVVNCKDEIAQYYLMDCIIQVFPDEYHLQTLDVLLGAFPQLQPTVDIKTVLSRLMERLSNYAASSADVLPEFLQVEAFSKLNNAIGKVIEAQPDMPILGVITLYSSLLTFTLHVHPDRLDYADQVLGACVKKLSGKEKLEDKKATKQIVALLSAPLDKYNDIVTALKLSNYPRVMEYLDSETNKVMATVIIQSIMKNKTRISTADRVEALFELIKGLIKDLDDAFHDEVDEDDFKEEQNSVARLIQLLHSDDPEEMF
;
A
#
# COMPACT_ATOMS: atom_id res chain seq x y z
N MET A 1 32.94 -6.92 -0.12
CA MET A 1 32.79 -5.96 1.01
C MET A 1 31.68 -6.32 1.98
N ASN A 2 30.52 -6.84 1.56
CA ASN A 2 29.41 -7.19 2.46
C ASN A 2 29.83 -8.05 3.68
N LYS A 3 30.60 -9.12 3.47
CA LYS A 3 31.10 -9.99 4.57
C LYS A 3 31.93 -9.25 5.62
N LEU A 4 32.69 -8.22 5.24
CA LEU A 4 33.46 -7.40 6.19
C LEU A 4 32.54 -6.52 7.01
N TRP A 5 31.55 -5.90 6.35
CA TRP A 5 30.57 -5.05 7.01
C TRP A 5 29.69 -5.83 8.01
N VAL A 6 29.28 -7.06 7.66
CA VAL A 6 28.58 -7.96 8.59
C VAL A 6 29.49 -8.41 9.73
N ARG A 7 30.78 -8.68 9.46
CA ARG A 7 31.74 -9.05 10.51
C ARG A 7 31.88 -7.97 11.58
N MET A 8 31.74 -6.68 11.24
CA MET A 8 31.75 -5.58 12.21
C MET A 8 30.67 -5.74 13.30
N GLN A 9 29.54 -6.39 12.99
CA GLN A 9 28.47 -6.68 13.97
C GLN A 9 28.93 -7.61 15.10
N HIS A 10 29.97 -8.40 14.88
CA HIS A 10 30.47 -9.39 15.83
C HIS A 10 31.83 -9.01 16.44
N GLN A 11 32.41 -7.87 16.05
CA GLN A 11 33.68 -7.39 16.60
C GLN A 11 33.45 -6.58 17.87
N GLY A 12 34.01 -7.03 18.99
CA GLY A 12 33.99 -6.29 20.27
C GLY A 12 32.91 -6.74 21.26
N PRO A 13 32.85 -6.09 22.44
CA PRO A 13 31.94 -6.47 23.53
C PRO A 13 30.46 -6.25 23.18
N ALA A 14 29.57 -7.11 23.70
CA ALA A 14 28.12 -7.02 23.46
C ALA A 14 27.49 -5.68 23.89
N ARG A 15 28.04 -5.03 24.94
CA ARG A 15 27.58 -3.72 25.43
C ARG A 15 27.72 -2.59 24.40
N GLU A 16 28.59 -2.76 23.41
CA GLU A 16 28.87 -1.77 22.37
C GLU A 16 28.09 -2.07 21.07
N LYS A 17 27.07 -2.95 21.12
CA LYS A 17 26.23 -3.30 19.98
C LYS A 17 25.59 -2.07 19.33
N GLU A 18 24.93 -1.21 20.10
CA GLU A 18 24.23 -0.03 19.57
C GLU A 18 25.19 0.96 18.89
N LYS A 19 26.35 1.20 19.52
CA LYS A 19 27.41 2.03 18.94
C LYS A 19 27.91 1.46 17.60
N ARG A 20 28.11 0.14 17.52
CA ARG A 20 28.54 -0.54 16.29
C ARG A 20 27.47 -0.49 15.21
N GLU A 21 26.19 -0.62 15.56
CA GLU A 21 25.09 -0.50 14.59
C GLU A 21 25.05 0.90 13.98
N LYS A 22 25.30 1.94 14.79
CA LYS A 22 25.43 3.32 14.30
C LYS A 22 26.62 3.49 13.35
N GLU A 23 27.81 3.04 13.74
CA GLU A 23 29.02 3.09 12.89
C GLU A 23 28.83 2.29 11.59
N ARG A 24 28.17 1.12 11.66
CA ARG A 24 27.84 0.31 10.48
C ARG A 24 26.86 1.03 9.56
N SER A 25 25.89 1.75 10.11
CA SER A 25 24.97 2.57 9.34
C SER A 25 25.69 3.70 8.61
N GLU A 26 26.68 4.34 9.23
CA GLU A 26 27.51 5.37 8.58
C GLU A 26 28.37 4.82 7.44
N LEU A 27 28.82 3.57 7.54
CA LEU A 27 29.69 2.93 6.54
C LEU A 27 28.93 2.21 5.40
N ARG A 28 27.59 2.17 5.45
CA ARG A 28 26.76 1.45 4.47
C ARG A 28 27.03 1.91 3.03
N ASP A 29 27.31 3.21 2.85
CA ASP A 29 27.56 3.83 1.55
C ASP A 29 28.81 3.28 0.87
N LEU A 30 29.79 2.77 1.62
CA LEU A 30 30.95 2.10 1.03
C LEU A 30 30.58 0.79 0.35
N VAL A 31 29.58 0.07 0.89
CA VAL A 31 29.07 -1.15 0.28
C VAL A 31 28.17 -0.78 -0.90
N GLY A 32 27.27 0.20 -0.72
CA GLY A 32 26.34 0.68 -1.75
C GLY A 32 27.05 1.25 -2.99
N LYS A 33 28.19 1.92 -2.83
CA LYS A 33 29.04 2.38 -3.95
C LYS A 33 29.42 1.27 -4.92
N ASN A 34 29.57 0.03 -4.46
CA ASN A 34 29.86 -1.09 -5.37
C ASN A 34 28.67 -1.41 -6.27
N LEU A 35 27.45 -1.37 -5.73
CA LEU A 35 26.23 -1.55 -6.53
C LEU A 35 26.06 -0.38 -7.50
N HIS A 36 26.35 0.84 -7.05
CA HIS A 36 26.32 2.03 -7.91
C HIS A 36 27.30 1.91 -9.07
N VAL A 37 28.56 1.53 -8.81
CA VAL A 37 29.55 1.29 -9.86
C VAL A 37 29.08 0.20 -10.80
N LEU A 38 28.54 -0.92 -10.29
CA LEU A 38 27.99 -1.98 -11.16
C LEU A 38 26.93 -1.44 -12.12
N SER A 39 25.99 -0.60 -11.67
CA SER A 39 24.98 -0.02 -12.56
C SER A 39 25.54 0.91 -13.65
N GLN A 40 26.76 1.40 -13.49
CA GLN A 40 27.43 2.31 -14.42
C GLN A 40 28.40 1.61 -15.38
N ILE A 41 28.65 0.31 -15.21
CA ILE A 41 29.57 -0.42 -16.09
C ILE A 41 28.94 -0.56 -17.47
N GLU A 42 29.61 0.01 -18.47
CA GLU A 42 29.31 -0.23 -19.88
C GLU A 42 29.41 -1.72 -20.19
N GLY A 43 28.30 -2.33 -20.62
CA GLY A 43 28.20 -3.77 -20.91
C GLY A 43 27.35 -4.57 -19.93
N ILE A 44 26.79 -3.97 -18.87
CA ILE A 44 25.71 -4.60 -18.11
C ILE A 44 24.37 -4.28 -18.79
N ASP A 45 24.07 -5.06 -19.82
CA ASP A 45 22.74 -5.09 -20.44
C ASP A 45 21.72 -5.84 -19.55
N LEU A 46 20.47 -5.82 -19.98
CA LEU A 46 19.36 -6.46 -19.29
C LEU A 46 19.58 -7.96 -19.10
N ASP A 47 20.14 -8.65 -20.10
CA ASP A 47 20.36 -10.09 -20.07
C ASP A 47 21.45 -10.45 -19.04
N MET A 48 22.58 -9.73 -19.05
CA MET A 48 23.64 -9.89 -18.05
C MET A 48 23.12 -9.60 -16.64
N TYR A 49 22.28 -8.57 -16.49
CA TYR A 49 21.67 -8.24 -15.21
C TYR A 49 20.79 -9.37 -14.69
N LYS A 50 19.90 -9.88 -15.53
CA LYS A 50 18.94 -10.95 -15.23
C LYS A 50 19.61 -12.28 -14.91
N GLU A 51 20.60 -12.68 -15.71
CA GLU A 51 21.20 -14.01 -15.62
C GLU A 51 22.32 -14.09 -14.57
N THR A 52 23.08 -13.00 -14.39
CA THR A 52 24.31 -13.04 -13.59
C THR A 52 24.31 -12.05 -12.43
N VAL A 53 24.05 -10.78 -12.67
CA VAL A 53 24.26 -9.73 -11.65
C VAL A 53 23.25 -9.85 -10.51
N LEU A 54 21.95 -9.76 -10.82
CA LEU A 54 20.90 -9.76 -9.81
C LEU A 54 20.90 -11.06 -8.98
N PRO A 55 20.92 -12.27 -9.57
CA PRO A 55 20.92 -13.51 -8.78
C PRO A 55 22.10 -13.58 -7.79
N ARG A 56 23.30 -13.20 -8.23
CA ARG A 56 24.49 -13.20 -7.36
C ARG A 56 24.43 -12.16 -6.25
N VAL A 57 23.91 -10.97 -6.55
CA VAL A 57 23.73 -9.93 -5.52
C VAL A 57 22.70 -10.39 -4.49
N LEU A 58 21.54 -10.88 -4.91
CA LEU A 58 20.49 -11.38 -4.02
C LEU A 58 20.96 -12.57 -3.18
N GLU A 59 21.76 -13.47 -3.75
CA GLU A 59 22.38 -14.57 -3.00
C GLU A 59 23.22 -14.03 -1.82
N GLN A 60 24.00 -12.96 -2.02
CA GLN A 60 24.78 -12.35 -0.94
C GLN A 60 23.89 -11.64 0.09
N VAL A 61 22.76 -11.06 -0.32
CA VAL A 61 21.80 -10.40 0.57
C VAL A 61 21.06 -11.41 1.43
N VAL A 62 20.52 -12.48 0.84
CA VAL A 62 19.79 -13.51 1.58
C VAL A 62 20.73 -14.25 2.54
N ASN A 63 21.93 -14.62 2.09
CA ASN A 63 22.87 -15.39 2.90
C ASN A 63 23.56 -14.60 4.02
N CYS A 64 23.52 -13.26 4.00
CA CYS A 64 24.22 -12.49 5.04
C CYS A 64 23.51 -12.52 6.40
N LYS A 65 22.19 -12.80 6.43
CA LYS A 65 21.36 -12.93 7.64
C LYS A 65 21.53 -11.78 8.64
N ASP A 66 21.76 -10.57 8.14
CA ASP A 66 21.96 -9.36 8.94
C ASP A 66 20.92 -8.31 8.56
N GLU A 67 20.16 -7.83 9.55
CA GLU A 67 19.02 -6.93 9.36
C GLU A 67 19.39 -5.63 8.64
N ILE A 68 20.42 -4.94 9.15
CA ILE A 68 20.88 -3.66 8.61
C ILE A 68 21.36 -3.84 7.16
N ALA A 69 22.11 -4.92 6.90
CA ALA A 69 22.62 -5.21 5.57
C ALA A 69 21.53 -5.59 4.60
N GLN A 70 20.59 -6.45 5.00
CA GLN A 70 19.49 -6.86 4.15
C GLN A 70 18.58 -5.69 3.77
N TYR A 71 18.19 -4.89 4.76
CA TYR A 71 17.39 -3.69 4.51
C TYR A 71 18.09 -2.74 3.53
N TYR A 72 19.33 -2.37 3.82
CA TYR A 72 20.06 -1.38 3.02
C TYR A 72 20.38 -1.89 1.61
N LEU A 73 20.81 -3.15 1.47
CA LEU A 73 21.20 -3.68 0.16
C LEU A 73 19.98 -3.85 -0.75
N MET A 74 18.84 -4.30 -0.22
CA MET A 74 17.61 -4.37 -1.01
C MET A 74 17.15 -2.98 -1.45
N ASP A 75 17.15 -1.99 -0.56
CA ASP A 75 16.83 -0.61 -0.88
C ASP A 75 17.80 -0.01 -1.92
N CYS A 76 19.09 -0.33 -1.79
CA CYS A 76 20.12 0.11 -2.74
C CYS A 76 19.94 -0.52 -4.12
N ILE A 77 19.60 -1.82 -4.21
CA ILE A 77 19.25 -2.47 -5.49
C ILE A 77 18.10 -1.72 -6.16
N ILE A 78 17.02 -1.45 -5.40
CA ILE A 78 15.85 -0.74 -5.90
C ILE A 78 16.24 0.66 -6.37
N GLN A 79 17.11 1.40 -5.68
CA GLN A 79 17.47 2.77 -6.04
C GLN A 79 18.46 2.87 -7.21
N VAL A 80 19.41 1.95 -7.31
CA VAL A 80 20.55 2.09 -8.19
C VAL A 80 20.29 1.56 -9.60
N PHE A 81 19.55 0.45 -9.73
CA PHE A 81 19.30 -0.14 -11.05
C PHE A 81 18.08 0.49 -11.76
N PRO A 82 18.02 0.48 -13.11
CA PRO A 82 16.91 1.05 -13.89
C PRO A 82 15.55 0.36 -13.67
N ASP A 83 14.47 1.07 -13.98
CA ASP A 83 13.09 0.55 -13.83
C ASP A 83 12.78 -0.64 -14.73
N GLU A 84 13.24 -0.59 -15.98
CA GLU A 84 13.11 -1.69 -16.95
C GLU A 84 13.72 -2.99 -16.40
N TYR A 85 14.87 -2.90 -15.74
CA TYR A 85 15.56 -4.05 -15.17
C TYR A 85 14.74 -4.66 -14.03
N HIS A 86 14.17 -3.81 -13.15
CA HIS A 86 13.28 -4.27 -12.09
C HIS A 86 12.03 -4.93 -12.63
N LEU A 87 11.41 -4.38 -13.68
CA LEU A 87 10.20 -4.92 -14.29
C LEU A 87 10.44 -6.32 -14.89
N GLN A 88 11.56 -6.48 -15.61
CA GLN A 88 11.91 -7.73 -16.30
C GLN A 88 12.47 -8.81 -15.35
N THR A 89 12.92 -8.42 -14.17
CA THR A 89 13.45 -9.34 -13.13
C THR A 89 12.58 -9.45 -11.89
N LEU A 90 11.35 -8.93 -11.97
CA LEU A 90 10.43 -8.79 -10.84
C LEU A 90 10.22 -10.11 -10.08
N ASP A 91 10.12 -11.24 -10.79
CA ASP A 91 9.95 -12.56 -10.18
C ASP A 91 11.14 -12.95 -9.27
N VAL A 92 12.36 -12.75 -9.76
CA VAL A 92 13.60 -13.07 -9.04
C VAL A 92 13.77 -12.14 -7.83
N LEU A 93 13.54 -10.84 -8.03
CA LEU A 93 13.64 -9.83 -6.97
C LEU A 93 12.60 -10.08 -5.86
N LEU A 94 11.34 -10.31 -6.24
CA LEU A 94 10.26 -10.57 -5.29
C LEU A 94 10.45 -11.89 -4.54
N GLY A 95 11.03 -12.90 -5.19
CA GLY A 95 11.35 -14.19 -4.57
C GLY A 95 12.38 -14.11 -3.43
N ALA A 96 13.17 -13.03 -3.34
CA ALA A 96 14.14 -12.84 -2.26
C ALA A 96 13.51 -12.33 -0.95
N PHE A 97 12.41 -11.57 -1.01
CA PHE A 97 11.82 -10.92 0.17
C PHE A 97 11.39 -11.91 1.27
N PRO A 98 10.67 -13.01 0.97
CA PRO A 98 10.30 -13.99 1.99
C PRO A 98 11.50 -14.68 2.68
N GLN A 99 12.71 -14.58 2.11
CA GLN A 99 13.93 -15.20 2.64
C GLN A 99 14.75 -14.27 3.54
N LEU A 100 14.35 -12.99 3.65
CA LEU A 100 15.00 -12.02 4.53
C LEU A 100 14.66 -12.30 5.99
N GLN A 101 15.47 -11.77 6.91
CA GLN A 101 15.20 -11.90 8.34
C GLN A 101 13.86 -11.22 8.70
N PRO A 102 13.04 -11.81 9.60
CA PRO A 102 11.76 -11.22 9.99
C PRO A 102 11.86 -9.81 10.59
N THR A 103 13.02 -9.44 11.13
CA THR A 103 13.27 -8.11 11.70
C THR A 103 13.53 -7.03 10.66
N VAL A 104 13.77 -7.41 9.40
CA VAL A 104 13.97 -6.46 8.30
C VAL A 104 12.66 -5.73 8.00
N ASP A 105 12.75 -4.40 7.83
CA ASP A 105 11.62 -3.55 7.46
C ASP A 105 11.22 -3.73 5.97
N ILE A 106 10.69 -4.92 5.65
CA ILE A 106 10.31 -5.32 4.29
C ILE A 106 9.20 -4.42 3.75
N LYS A 107 8.26 -3.98 4.60
CA LYS A 107 7.14 -3.12 4.16
C LYS A 107 7.64 -1.85 3.48
N THR A 108 8.70 -1.23 4.00
CA THR A 108 9.23 0.03 3.48
C THR A 108 9.92 -0.19 2.14
N VAL A 109 10.77 -1.22 2.07
CA VAL A 109 11.53 -1.57 0.85
C VAL A 109 10.56 -1.96 -0.28
N LEU A 110 9.58 -2.81 -0.01
CA LEU A 110 8.63 -3.27 -1.02
C LEU A 110 7.65 -2.15 -1.44
N SER A 111 7.27 -1.26 -0.52
CA SER A 111 6.47 -0.06 -0.86
C SER A 111 7.23 0.88 -1.79
N ARG A 112 8.53 1.09 -1.56
CA ARG A 112 9.38 1.90 -2.46
C ARG A 112 9.51 1.29 -3.86
N LEU A 113 9.61 -0.04 -3.96
CA LEU A 113 9.60 -0.70 -5.27
C LEU A 113 8.29 -0.44 -6.01
N MET A 114 7.14 -0.61 -5.34
CA MET A 114 5.82 -0.37 -5.95
C MET A 114 5.62 1.09 -6.34
N GLU A 115 6.01 2.03 -5.48
CA GLU A 115 5.97 3.47 -5.78
C GLU A 115 6.83 3.82 -7.00
N ARG A 116 8.07 3.29 -7.03
CA ARG A 116 9.00 3.49 -8.15
C ARG A 116 8.43 2.95 -9.47
N LEU A 117 7.89 1.75 -9.47
CA LEU A 117 7.24 1.15 -10.65
C LEU A 117 5.97 1.91 -11.07
N SER A 118 5.18 2.39 -10.10
CA SER A 118 4.01 3.22 -10.35
C SER A 118 4.39 4.54 -11.04
N ASN A 119 5.47 5.18 -10.58
CA ASN A 119 5.99 6.41 -11.19
C ASN A 119 6.57 6.17 -12.59
N TYR A 120 7.19 5.01 -12.82
CA TYR A 120 7.66 4.60 -14.14
C TYR A 120 6.50 4.46 -15.14
N ALA A 121 5.45 3.74 -14.74
CA ALA A 121 4.22 3.60 -15.52
C ALA A 121 3.53 4.94 -15.81
N ALA A 122 3.56 5.89 -14.86
CA ALA A 122 2.98 7.22 -15.04
C ALA A 122 3.80 8.10 -16.00
N SER A 123 5.12 7.90 -16.03
CA SER A 123 6.04 8.70 -16.82
C SER A 123 6.17 8.21 -18.27
N SER A 124 5.90 6.93 -18.52
CA SER A 124 6.01 6.30 -19.84
C SER A 124 4.80 5.42 -20.12
N ALA A 125 3.78 5.93 -20.80
CA ALA A 125 2.58 5.15 -21.13
C ALA A 125 2.88 3.94 -22.03
N ASP A 126 3.96 4.02 -22.82
CA ASP A 126 4.39 2.96 -23.74
C ASP A 126 4.82 1.67 -23.03
N VAL A 127 5.15 1.73 -21.74
CA VAL A 127 5.57 0.55 -20.97
C VAL A 127 4.41 -0.17 -20.29
N LEU A 128 3.20 0.39 -20.28
CA LEU A 128 2.02 -0.24 -19.68
C LEU A 128 1.71 -1.65 -20.24
N PRO A 129 1.86 -1.93 -21.56
CA PRO A 129 1.72 -3.28 -22.09
C PRO A 129 2.74 -4.26 -21.50
N GLU A 130 3.96 -3.80 -21.18
CA GLU A 130 4.99 -4.64 -20.57
C GLU A 130 4.59 -5.07 -19.15
N PHE A 131 4.02 -4.16 -18.35
CA PHE A 131 3.50 -4.49 -17.03
C PHE A 131 2.46 -5.62 -17.05
N LEU A 132 1.59 -5.60 -18.06
CA LEU A 132 0.62 -6.68 -18.29
C LEU A 132 1.32 -7.96 -18.73
N GLN A 133 2.26 -7.88 -19.67
CA GLN A 133 3.01 -9.03 -20.19
C GLN A 133 3.81 -9.75 -19.10
N VAL A 134 4.44 -9.00 -18.19
CA VAL A 134 5.18 -9.60 -17.07
C VAL A 134 4.29 -9.98 -15.89
N GLU A 135 2.98 -9.75 -15.98
CA GLU A 135 1.99 -9.99 -14.91
C GLU A 135 2.38 -9.31 -13.58
N ALA A 136 2.80 -8.05 -13.66
CA ALA A 136 3.38 -7.33 -12.51
C ALA A 136 2.47 -7.32 -11.28
N PHE A 137 1.16 -7.06 -11.49
CA PHE A 137 0.16 -7.11 -10.42
C PHE A 137 0.13 -8.47 -9.72
N SER A 138 -0.02 -9.56 -10.48
CA SER A 138 -0.12 -10.92 -9.95
C SER A 138 1.13 -11.31 -9.16
N LYS A 139 2.32 -10.96 -9.66
CA LYS A 139 3.60 -11.20 -8.98
C LYS A 139 3.73 -10.41 -7.69
N LEU A 140 3.40 -9.12 -7.69
CA LEU A 140 3.42 -8.27 -6.49
C LEU A 140 2.42 -8.75 -5.44
N ASN A 141 1.19 -9.06 -5.85
CA ASN A 141 0.14 -9.55 -4.95
C ASN A 141 0.54 -10.89 -4.30
N ASN A 142 1.07 -11.83 -5.08
CA ASN A 142 1.57 -13.11 -4.58
C ASN A 142 2.76 -12.92 -3.62
N ALA A 143 3.71 -12.05 -3.97
CA ALA A 143 4.87 -11.76 -3.14
C ALA A 143 4.48 -11.16 -1.79
N ILE A 144 3.55 -10.20 -1.76
CA ILE A 144 3.00 -9.64 -0.51
C ILE A 144 2.39 -10.74 0.35
N GLY A 145 1.58 -11.63 -0.25
CA GLY A 145 1.01 -12.79 0.46
C GLY A 145 2.09 -13.66 1.11
N LYS A 146 3.12 -14.04 0.35
CA LYS A 146 4.25 -14.85 0.84
C LYS A 146 5.07 -14.14 1.91
N VAL A 147 5.29 -12.83 1.79
CA VAL A 147 6.01 -12.03 2.79
C VAL A 147 5.24 -12.00 4.10
N ILE A 148 3.93 -11.77 4.05
CA ILE A 148 3.07 -11.78 5.25
C ILE A 148 3.07 -13.17 5.90
N GLU A 149 3.07 -14.25 5.12
CA GLU A 149 3.16 -15.62 5.64
C GLU A 149 4.52 -15.95 6.25
N ALA A 150 5.61 -15.43 5.67
CA ALA A 150 6.96 -15.61 6.18
C ALA A 150 7.26 -14.75 7.44
N GLN A 151 6.45 -13.72 7.70
CA GLN A 151 6.59 -12.83 8.86
C GLN A 151 5.32 -12.86 9.74
N PRO A 152 5.15 -13.88 10.59
CA PRO A 152 3.95 -14.02 11.43
C PRO A 152 3.75 -12.86 12.42
N ASP A 153 4.86 -12.23 12.85
CA ASP A 153 4.85 -11.12 13.80
C ASP A 153 4.72 -9.73 13.12
N MET A 154 4.44 -9.69 11.81
CA MET A 154 4.28 -8.41 11.10
C MET A 154 3.10 -7.61 11.70
N PRO A 155 3.32 -6.35 12.14
CA PRO A 155 2.25 -5.51 12.64
C PRO A 155 1.16 -5.28 11.59
N ILE A 156 -0.10 -5.13 12.03
CA ILE A 156 -1.26 -4.88 11.16
C ILE A 156 -1.01 -3.64 10.27
N LEU A 157 -0.44 -2.59 10.84
CA LEU A 157 -0.02 -1.40 10.11
C LEU A 157 0.87 -1.76 8.90
N GLY A 158 1.84 -2.67 9.07
CA GLY A 158 2.71 -3.10 7.97
C GLY A 158 1.96 -3.81 6.86
N VAL A 159 1.01 -4.68 7.22
CA VAL A 159 0.14 -5.38 6.26
C VAL A 159 -0.72 -4.39 5.47
N ILE A 160 -1.37 -3.44 6.16
CA ILE A 160 -2.20 -2.41 5.50
C ILE A 160 -1.35 -1.53 4.60
N THR A 161 -0.15 -1.11 5.04
CA THR A 161 0.77 -0.31 4.21
C THR A 161 1.13 -1.05 2.92
N LEU A 162 1.44 -2.35 2.98
CA LEU A 162 1.75 -3.13 1.78
C LEU A 162 0.57 -3.18 0.80
N TYR A 163 -0.65 -3.47 1.29
CA TYR A 163 -1.83 -3.48 0.41
C TYR A 163 -2.22 -2.09 -0.08
N SER A 164 -2.00 -1.04 0.70
CA SER A 164 -2.22 0.35 0.29
C SER A 164 -1.27 0.75 -0.86
N SER A 165 0.01 0.38 -0.75
CA SER A 165 0.99 0.57 -1.82
C SER A 165 0.62 -0.24 -3.07
N LEU A 166 0.17 -1.50 -2.92
CA LEU A 166 -0.26 -2.34 -4.04
C LEU A 166 -1.52 -1.79 -4.72
N LEU A 167 -2.50 -1.32 -3.95
CA LEU A 167 -3.71 -0.70 -4.49
C LEU A 167 -3.36 0.57 -5.26
N THR A 168 -2.52 1.43 -4.69
CA THR A 168 -2.04 2.64 -5.36
C THR A 168 -1.36 2.30 -6.68
N PHE A 169 -0.43 1.33 -6.69
CA PHE A 169 0.18 0.82 -7.92
C PHE A 169 -0.88 0.34 -8.92
N THR A 170 -1.84 -0.48 -8.48
CA THR A 170 -2.88 -1.04 -9.33
C THR A 170 -3.73 0.05 -9.99
N LEU A 171 -4.14 1.06 -9.22
CA LEU A 171 -4.93 2.19 -9.71
C LEU A 171 -4.18 3.06 -10.72
N HIS A 172 -2.85 3.09 -10.65
CA HIS A 172 -2.03 3.83 -11.62
C HIS A 172 -1.75 3.04 -12.88
N VAL A 173 -1.34 1.77 -12.75
CA VAL A 173 -0.91 0.92 -13.87
C VAL A 173 -2.09 0.26 -14.59
N HIS A 174 -3.17 -0.06 -13.88
CA HIS A 174 -4.34 -0.75 -14.39
C HIS A 174 -5.65 -0.05 -13.96
N PRO A 175 -5.87 1.22 -14.36
CA PRO A 175 -7.05 1.97 -13.93
C PRO A 175 -8.37 1.29 -14.31
N ASP A 176 -8.45 0.60 -15.45
CA ASP A 176 -9.70 -0.01 -15.89
C ASP A 176 -9.99 -1.37 -15.23
N ARG A 177 -9.05 -1.92 -14.44
CA ARG A 177 -9.14 -3.26 -13.84
C ARG A 177 -9.65 -3.18 -12.40
N LEU A 178 -10.95 -2.93 -12.28
CA LEU A 178 -11.66 -2.94 -10.98
C LEU A 178 -11.51 -4.27 -10.24
N ASP A 179 -11.39 -5.38 -10.98
CA ASP A 179 -11.18 -6.71 -10.42
C ASP A 179 -9.85 -6.82 -9.66
N TYR A 180 -8.79 -6.13 -10.12
CA TYR A 180 -7.52 -6.09 -9.40
C TYR A 180 -7.62 -5.26 -8.13
N ALA A 181 -8.25 -4.08 -8.21
CA ALA A 181 -8.49 -3.25 -7.03
C ALA A 181 -9.32 -4.01 -5.96
N ASP A 182 -10.40 -4.68 -6.37
CA ASP A 182 -11.25 -5.46 -5.47
C ASP A 182 -10.52 -6.68 -4.88
N GLN A 183 -9.62 -7.31 -5.64
CA GLN A 183 -8.75 -8.39 -5.12
C GLN A 183 -7.83 -7.90 -4.00
N VAL A 184 -7.25 -6.69 -4.12
CA VAL A 184 -6.39 -6.12 -3.07
C VAL A 184 -7.20 -5.83 -1.80
N LEU A 185 -8.39 -5.22 -1.96
CA LEU A 185 -9.31 -4.99 -0.83
C LEU A 185 -9.72 -6.31 -0.17
N GLY A 186 -10.08 -7.32 -0.96
CA GLY A 186 -10.43 -8.65 -0.46
C GLY A 186 -9.28 -9.36 0.26
N ALA A 187 -8.03 -9.19 -0.22
CA ALA A 187 -6.84 -9.71 0.44
C ALA A 187 -6.59 -8.99 1.79
N CYS A 188 -6.85 -7.68 1.84
CA CYS A 188 -6.81 -6.91 3.09
C CYS A 188 -7.87 -7.41 4.09
N VAL A 189 -9.12 -7.57 3.66
CA VAL A 189 -10.22 -8.12 4.49
C VAL A 189 -9.85 -9.48 5.08
N LYS A 190 -9.30 -10.40 4.29
CA LYS A 190 -8.87 -11.72 4.77
C LYS A 190 -7.78 -11.67 5.84
N LYS A 191 -6.95 -10.62 5.86
CA LYS A 191 -5.89 -10.45 6.88
C LYS A 191 -6.38 -9.67 8.10
N LEU A 192 -7.43 -8.88 7.95
CA LEU A 192 -8.14 -8.21 9.05
C LEU A 192 -9.14 -9.15 9.74
N SER A 193 -9.71 -10.12 9.01
CA SER A 193 -10.66 -11.09 9.55
C SER A 193 -10.01 -11.90 10.69
N GLY A 194 -10.62 -11.84 11.87
CA GLY A 194 -10.11 -12.49 13.09
C GLY A 194 -9.38 -11.56 14.07
N LYS A 195 -9.27 -10.27 13.78
CA LYS A 195 -8.78 -9.24 14.71
C LYS A 195 -9.94 -8.35 15.19
N GLU A 196 -9.86 -7.85 16.42
CA GLU A 196 -10.79 -6.84 16.94
C GLU A 196 -10.71 -5.54 16.11
N LYS A 197 -11.65 -4.60 16.35
CA LYS A 197 -11.66 -3.30 15.68
C LYS A 197 -10.30 -2.60 15.83
N LEU A 198 -9.92 -1.85 14.81
CA LEU A 198 -8.61 -1.20 14.76
C LEU A 198 -8.55 0.00 15.69
N GLU A 199 -7.75 -0.10 16.75
CA GLU A 199 -7.54 1.00 17.70
C GLU A 199 -6.24 1.80 17.44
N ASP A 200 -5.28 1.23 16.67
CA ASP A 200 -4.03 1.93 16.35
C ASP A 200 -4.28 3.09 15.37
N LYS A 201 -4.14 4.32 15.87
CA LYS A 201 -4.27 5.57 15.12
C LYS A 201 -3.43 5.63 13.84
N LYS A 202 -2.29 4.92 13.77
CA LYS A 202 -1.49 4.86 12.53
C LYS A 202 -2.10 3.90 11.53
N ALA A 203 -2.61 2.76 11.99
CA ALA A 203 -3.27 1.77 11.14
C ALA A 203 -4.57 2.32 10.57
N THR A 204 -5.39 3.02 11.38
CA THR A 204 -6.64 3.65 10.91
C THR A 204 -6.37 4.69 9.83
N LYS A 205 -5.38 5.58 10.03
CA LYS A 205 -4.94 6.53 8.99
C LYS A 205 -4.55 5.84 7.69
N GLN A 206 -3.86 4.71 7.77
CA GLN A 206 -3.45 3.98 6.57
C GLN A 206 -4.64 3.30 5.87
N ILE A 207 -5.65 2.81 6.61
CA ILE A 207 -6.88 2.28 5.99
C ILE A 207 -7.66 3.40 5.32
N VAL A 208 -7.78 4.56 5.96
CA VAL A 208 -8.42 5.72 5.34
C VAL A 208 -7.71 6.05 4.02
N ALA A 209 -6.37 6.12 4.00
CA ALA A 209 -5.62 6.33 2.76
C ALA A 209 -5.87 5.24 1.70
N LEU A 210 -5.96 3.98 2.11
CA LEU A 210 -6.27 2.85 1.24
C LEU A 210 -7.67 2.95 0.62
N LEU A 211 -8.68 3.35 1.38
CA LEU A 211 -10.07 3.52 0.90
C LEU A 211 -10.25 4.82 0.11
N SER A 212 -9.50 5.88 0.41
CA SER A 212 -9.53 7.13 -0.35
C SER A 212 -8.93 6.98 -1.76
N ALA A 213 -7.92 6.12 -1.94
CA ALA A 213 -7.22 6.02 -3.21
C ALA A 213 -8.13 5.67 -4.42
N PRO A 214 -9.06 4.69 -4.33
CA PRO A 214 -10.06 4.48 -5.38
C PRO A 214 -10.98 5.69 -5.63
N LEU A 215 -11.37 6.41 -4.58
CA LEU A 215 -12.26 7.58 -4.67
C LEU A 215 -11.59 8.76 -5.38
N ASP A 216 -10.27 8.91 -5.20
CA ASP A 216 -9.49 9.93 -5.87
C ASP A 216 -9.21 9.59 -7.33
N LYS A 217 -9.07 8.30 -7.65
CA LYS A 217 -8.75 7.84 -9.01
C LYS A 217 -9.99 7.76 -9.91
N TYR A 218 -11.05 7.13 -9.43
CA TYR A 218 -12.30 6.99 -10.16
C TYR A 218 -13.10 8.25 -9.90
N ASN A 219 -13.02 9.23 -10.82
CA ASN A 219 -13.81 10.47 -10.75
C ASN A 219 -15.32 10.23 -10.57
N ASP A 220 -15.79 9.00 -10.74
CA ASP A 220 -17.13 8.51 -10.44
C ASP A 220 -17.12 7.59 -9.22
N ILE A 221 -17.73 8.05 -8.12
CA ILE A 221 -17.87 7.25 -6.90
C ILE A 221 -18.66 5.97 -7.13
N VAL A 222 -19.57 5.94 -8.12
CA VAL A 222 -20.34 4.74 -8.46
C VAL A 222 -19.40 3.59 -8.86
N THR A 223 -18.23 3.91 -9.41
CA THR A 223 -17.23 2.89 -9.76
C THR A 223 -16.53 2.33 -8.52
N ALA A 224 -16.26 3.15 -7.50
CA ALA A 224 -15.76 2.67 -6.22
C ALA A 224 -16.82 1.85 -5.45
N LEU A 225 -18.09 2.24 -5.53
CA LEU A 225 -19.22 1.50 -4.91
C LEU A 225 -19.43 0.10 -5.51
N LYS A 226 -18.96 -0.15 -6.75
CA LYS A 226 -19.00 -1.48 -7.36
C LYS A 226 -18.00 -2.47 -6.75
N LEU A 227 -17.02 -1.98 -5.98
CA LEU A 227 -16.02 -2.84 -5.35
C LEU A 227 -16.66 -3.60 -4.18
N SER A 228 -16.86 -4.91 -4.37
CA SER A 228 -17.59 -5.75 -3.43
C SER A 228 -16.95 -5.83 -2.04
N ASN A 229 -15.63 -5.68 -1.96
CA ASN A 229 -14.90 -5.72 -0.70
C ASN A 229 -14.69 -4.35 -0.06
N TYR A 230 -15.10 -3.25 -0.72
CA TYR A 230 -14.98 -1.90 -0.14
C TYR A 230 -15.82 -1.74 1.14
N PRO A 231 -17.13 -2.07 1.16
CA PRO A 231 -17.93 -1.99 2.39
C PRO A 231 -17.39 -2.92 3.49
N ARG A 232 -16.87 -4.09 3.10
CA ARG A 232 -16.30 -5.06 4.04
C ARG A 232 -15.07 -4.55 4.78
N VAL A 233 -14.26 -3.70 4.16
CA VAL A 233 -13.13 -3.06 4.86
C VAL A 233 -13.65 -2.05 5.88
N MET A 234 -14.72 -1.31 5.58
CA MET A 234 -15.31 -0.32 6.50
C MET A 234 -15.89 -0.96 7.76
N GLU A 235 -16.38 -2.21 7.69
CA GLU A 235 -16.87 -2.94 8.87
C GLU A 235 -15.82 -3.13 9.99
N TYR A 236 -14.53 -3.10 9.65
CA TYR A 236 -13.42 -3.22 10.62
C TYR A 236 -12.96 -1.89 11.22
N LEU A 237 -13.51 -0.78 10.75
CA LEU A 237 -13.22 0.55 11.28
C LEU A 237 -13.95 0.76 12.61
N ASP A 238 -13.30 1.48 13.51
CA ASP A 238 -13.96 2.02 14.69
C ASP A 238 -14.91 3.16 14.30
N SER A 239 -15.65 3.66 15.28
CA SER A 239 -16.71 4.62 15.00
C SER A 239 -16.19 5.98 14.53
N GLU A 240 -15.08 6.43 15.13
CA GLU A 240 -14.45 7.70 14.77
C GLU A 240 -13.93 7.64 13.32
N THR A 241 -13.21 6.57 12.97
CA THR A 241 -12.67 6.42 11.61
C THR A 241 -13.78 6.22 10.56
N ASN A 242 -14.89 5.57 10.91
CA ASN A 242 -16.05 5.46 10.02
C ASN A 242 -16.64 6.83 9.68
N LYS A 243 -16.78 7.73 10.66
CA LYS A 243 -17.23 9.11 10.42
C LYS A 243 -16.28 9.87 9.50
N VAL A 244 -14.97 9.78 9.76
CA VAL A 244 -13.94 10.38 8.90
C VAL A 244 -14.06 9.87 7.46
N MET A 245 -14.19 8.55 7.28
CA MET A 245 -14.30 7.96 5.95
C MET A 245 -15.60 8.37 5.23
N ALA A 246 -16.72 8.42 5.96
CA ALA A 246 -17.99 8.88 5.42
C ALA A 246 -17.90 10.34 4.94
N THR A 247 -17.25 11.22 5.70
CA THR A 247 -16.99 12.61 5.30
C THR A 247 -16.13 12.68 4.03
N VAL A 248 -15.08 11.85 3.92
CA VAL A 248 -14.24 11.77 2.72
C VAL A 248 -15.05 11.32 1.49
N ILE A 249 -15.93 10.34 1.65
CA ILE A 249 -16.84 9.89 0.58
C ILE A 249 -17.71 11.05 0.11
N ILE A 250 -18.38 11.76 1.03
CA ILE A 250 -19.24 12.91 0.69
C ILE A 250 -18.45 14.00 -0.04
N GLN A 251 -17.27 14.35 0.47
CA GLN A 251 -16.40 15.37 -0.14
C GLN A 251 -16.00 14.97 -1.57
N SER A 252 -15.71 13.69 -1.83
CA SER A 252 -15.39 13.20 -3.17
C SER A 252 -16.61 13.29 -4.11
N ILE A 253 -17.81 12.92 -3.66
CA ILE A 253 -19.06 13.07 -4.45
C ILE A 253 -19.26 14.53 -4.83
N MET A 254 -19.11 15.44 -3.86
CA MET A 254 -19.27 16.87 -4.05
C MET A 254 -18.24 17.47 -5.01
N LYS A 255 -16.95 17.11 -4.85
CA LYS A 255 -15.86 17.59 -5.69
C LYS A 255 -16.10 17.23 -7.17
N ASN A 256 -16.60 16.02 -7.42
CA ASN A 256 -16.84 15.53 -8.77
C ASN A 256 -18.25 15.85 -9.31
N LYS A 257 -19.12 16.45 -8.48
CA LYS A 257 -20.55 16.70 -8.80
C LYS A 257 -21.26 15.46 -9.34
N THR A 258 -20.95 14.31 -8.75
CA THR A 258 -21.49 13.02 -9.20
C THR A 258 -22.98 12.95 -8.87
N ARG A 259 -23.84 12.80 -9.88
CA ARG A 259 -25.28 12.61 -9.68
C ARG A 259 -25.57 11.15 -9.38
N ILE A 260 -26.36 10.92 -8.34
CA ILE A 260 -26.80 9.57 -7.95
C ILE A 260 -28.27 9.45 -8.29
N SER A 261 -28.56 8.57 -9.24
CA SER A 261 -29.85 8.55 -9.94
C SER A 261 -30.64 7.26 -9.78
N THR A 262 -30.18 6.31 -8.96
CA THR A 262 -30.84 5.01 -8.79
C THR A 262 -30.93 4.64 -7.32
N ALA A 263 -32.08 4.09 -6.89
CA ALA A 263 -32.35 3.74 -5.49
C ALA A 263 -31.28 2.82 -4.88
N ASP A 264 -30.88 1.75 -5.57
CA ASP A 264 -29.84 0.81 -5.11
C ASP A 264 -28.52 1.51 -4.75
N ARG A 265 -28.16 2.56 -5.49
CA ARG A 265 -26.92 3.33 -5.25
C ARG A 265 -27.06 4.28 -4.07
N VAL A 266 -28.25 4.84 -3.87
CA VAL A 266 -28.56 5.67 -2.70
C VAL A 266 -28.51 4.81 -1.44
N GLU A 267 -29.10 3.61 -1.48
CA GLU A 267 -29.07 2.66 -0.37
C GLU A 267 -27.64 2.25 -0.03
N ALA A 268 -26.84 1.86 -1.03
CA ALA A 268 -25.43 1.53 -0.83
C ALA A 268 -24.64 2.70 -0.23
N LEU A 269 -24.89 3.93 -0.69
CA LEU A 269 -24.26 5.12 -0.13
C LEU A 269 -24.67 5.37 1.32
N PHE A 270 -25.96 5.26 1.64
CA PHE A 270 -26.50 5.47 2.98
C PHE A 270 -25.96 4.44 3.98
N GLU A 271 -25.73 3.19 3.56
CA GLU A 271 -25.05 2.22 4.41
C GLU A 271 -23.59 2.62 4.68
N LEU A 272 -22.88 3.25 3.73
CA LEU A 272 -21.51 3.73 3.94
C LEU A 272 -21.41 4.97 4.83
N ILE A 273 -22.41 5.86 4.77
CA ILE A 273 -22.46 7.08 5.60
C ILE A 273 -23.33 6.94 6.85
N LYS A 274 -23.77 5.72 7.16
CA LYS A 274 -24.67 5.41 8.27
C LYS A 274 -24.18 5.93 9.62
N GLY A 275 -22.86 5.95 9.83
CA GLY A 275 -22.23 6.50 11.04
C GLY A 275 -22.36 8.03 11.21
N LEU A 276 -22.75 8.75 10.16
CA LEU A 276 -23.09 10.19 10.22
C LEU A 276 -24.60 10.44 10.36
N ILE A 277 -25.43 9.43 10.06
CA ILE A 277 -26.90 9.53 10.04
C ILE A 277 -27.52 8.98 11.32
N LYS A 278 -26.99 7.87 11.83
CA LYS A 278 -27.48 7.24 13.05
C LYS A 278 -26.61 7.66 14.22
N ASP A 279 -27.26 8.21 15.24
CA ASP A 279 -26.63 8.44 16.54
C ASP A 279 -26.09 7.10 17.07
N LEU A 280 -24.82 7.11 17.45
CA LEU A 280 -24.22 6.00 18.17
C LEU A 280 -24.90 5.95 19.55
N ASP A 281 -25.17 4.75 20.04
CA ASP A 281 -25.86 4.50 21.31
C ASP A 281 -25.54 5.55 22.40
N ASP A 282 -26.58 6.04 23.09
CA ASP A 282 -26.62 7.12 24.10
C ASP A 282 -25.51 7.12 25.18
N ALA A 283 -24.66 6.09 25.22
CA ALA A 283 -23.54 5.94 26.14
C ALA A 283 -22.28 6.76 25.78
N PHE A 284 -22.21 7.38 24.59
CA PHE A 284 -21.06 8.20 24.14
C PHE A 284 -21.40 9.69 23.98
N HIS A 285 -22.39 10.17 24.75
CA HIS A 285 -22.82 11.57 24.70
C HIS A 285 -21.81 12.57 25.28
N ASP A 286 -20.75 12.09 25.93
CA ASP A 286 -19.70 12.93 26.48
C ASP A 286 -18.59 13.13 25.43
N GLU A 287 -18.53 14.34 24.88
CA GLU A 287 -17.50 14.87 23.94
C GLU A 287 -17.74 14.75 22.42
N VAL A 288 -18.99 14.89 21.93
CA VAL A 288 -19.17 15.28 20.51
C VAL A 288 -19.09 16.80 20.41
N ASP A 289 -18.05 17.31 19.73
CA ASP A 289 -17.94 18.75 19.45
C ASP A 289 -19.15 19.19 18.61
N GLU A 290 -19.92 20.16 19.11
CA GLU A 290 -21.09 20.68 18.40
C GLU A 290 -20.75 21.23 17.02
N ASP A 291 -19.55 21.80 16.86
CA ASP A 291 -19.13 22.38 15.60
C ASP A 291 -18.78 21.28 14.59
N ASP A 292 -18.13 20.20 15.03
CA ASP A 292 -17.89 19.01 14.20
C ASP A 292 -19.22 18.37 13.76
N PHE A 293 -20.17 18.22 14.69
CA PHE A 293 -21.50 17.69 14.35
C PHE A 293 -22.24 18.57 13.34
N LYS A 294 -22.17 19.91 13.48
CA LYS A 294 -22.76 20.84 12.51
C LYS A 294 -22.10 20.69 11.14
N GLU A 295 -20.78 20.51 11.06
CA GLU A 295 -20.09 20.27 9.79
C GLU A 295 -20.48 18.94 9.14
N GLU A 296 -20.63 17.87 9.93
CA GLU A 296 -21.12 16.56 9.48
C GLU A 296 -22.52 16.68 8.88
N GLN A 297 -23.47 17.27 9.60
CA GLN A 297 -24.85 17.42 9.14
C GLN A 297 -24.96 18.34 7.90
N ASN A 298 -24.15 19.40 7.84
CA ASN A 298 -24.07 20.24 6.65
C ASN A 298 -23.57 19.45 5.42
N SER A 299 -22.62 18.53 5.62
CA SER A 299 -22.10 17.67 4.56
C SER A 299 -23.17 16.71 4.04
N VAL A 300 -23.93 16.08 4.93
CA VAL A 300 -25.06 15.21 4.57
C VAL A 300 -26.16 16.01 3.85
N ALA A 301 -26.50 17.21 4.31
CA ALA A 301 -27.48 18.06 3.65
C ALA A 301 -27.09 18.43 2.20
N ARG A 302 -25.80 18.68 1.96
CA ARG A 302 -25.28 18.95 0.61
C ARG A 302 -25.30 17.71 -0.28
N LEU A 303 -25.10 16.53 0.29
CA LEU A 303 -25.19 15.27 -0.45
C LEU A 303 -26.60 15.03 -1.00
N ILE A 304 -27.64 15.32 -0.21
CA ILE A 304 -29.04 15.16 -0.63
C ILE A 304 -29.34 15.97 -1.91
N GLN A 305 -28.72 17.13 -2.09
CA GLN A 305 -28.88 17.97 -3.29
C GLN A 305 -28.30 17.34 -4.56
N LEU A 306 -27.45 16.31 -4.43
CA LEU A 306 -26.84 15.58 -5.54
C LEU A 306 -27.60 14.28 -5.89
N LEU A 307 -28.61 13.93 -5.10
CA LEU A 307 -29.55 12.86 -5.41
C LEU A 307 -30.56 13.38 -6.43
N HIS A 308 -30.67 12.70 -7.57
CA HIS A 308 -31.59 13.09 -8.64
C HIS A 308 -31.92 11.88 -9.51
N SER A 309 -33.16 11.38 -9.44
CA SER A 309 -33.71 10.46 -10.43
C SER A 309 -34.64 11.21 -11.40
N ASP A 310 -34.64 10.80 -12.67
CA ASP A 310 -35.62 11.25 -13.66
C ASP A 310 -37.00 10.58 -13.44
N ASP A 311 -37.04 9.50 -12.65
CA ASP A 311 -38.26 8.82 -12.23
C ASP A 311 -38.79 9.44 -10.92
N PRO A 312 -39.97 10.09 -10.93
CA PRO A 312 -40.57 10.68 -9.73
C PRO A 312 -40.90 9.67 -8.63
N GLU A 313 -41.20 8.41 -8.98
CA GLU A 313 -41.50 7.36 -7.99
C GLU A 313 -40.20 6.87 -7.32
N GLU A 314 -39.10 6.81 -8.06
CA GLU A 314 -37.78 6.45 -7.51
C GLU A 314 -37.14 7.60 -6.73
N MET A 315 -37.48 8.85 -7.08
CA MET A 315 -37.00 10.05 -6.41
C MET A 315 -37.66 10.31 -5.04
N PHE A 316 -38.88 9.80 -4.83
CA PHE A 316 -39.68 10.02 -3.62
C PHE A 316 -39.43 8.93 -2.55
#